data_AF-A0A1G2YRY4-F1
#
_entry.id   AF-A0A1G2YRY4-F1
#
_cell.length_a   1.000
_cell.length_b   1.000
_cell.length_c   1.000
_cell.angle_alpha   90.00
_cell.angle_beta   90.00
_cell.angle_gamma   90.00
#
_symmetry.space_group_name_H-M   'P 1'
#
loop_
_entity.id
_entity.type
_entity.pdbx_description
1 polymer ?
#
loop_
_entity_poly.entity_id
_entity_poly.type
_entity_poly.pdbx_seq_one_letter_code
_entity_poly.pdbx_strand_id
1 'polypeptide(L)'
;MRSHEYKFGTTLIEMVIVVAVIAILVSMVVGVTSRIDKRSKEKGMNNIFTLLGGALQEYYEYTGKFPEQPEKNFANAAAHSELLLTELRSIPSSRKLLEQINDLFLKNKAGAVDTSPEIYDPWGTVLDYIYVKGDTFPKLISAGPDKVFGTADDISSK
;
A
#
# COMPACT_ATOMS: atom_id res chain seq x y z
N MET A 1 52.13 -16.50 45.70
CA MET A 1 50.84 -15.76 45.69
C MET A 1 50.91 -14.73 44.57
N ARG A 2 50.08 -14.85 43.53
CA ARG A 2 50.04 -13.91 42.40
C ARG A 2 48.87 -12.95 42.62
N SER A 3 49.15 -11.71 42.98
CA SER A 3 48.16 -10.63 42.99
C SER A 3 47.89 -10.18 41.55
N HIS A 4 46.63 -10.23 41.13
CA HIS A 4 46.19 -9.58 39.90
C HIS A 4 45.92 -8.10 40.19
N GLU A 5 46.66 -7.21 39.55
CA GLU A 5 46.38 -5.78 39.55
C GLU A 5 45.24 -5.49 38.58
N TYR A 6 44.09 -5.04 39.11
CA TYR A 6 43.04 -4.49 38.27
C TYR A 6 43.44 -3.08 37.82
N LYS A 7 43.77 -2.92 36.53
CA LYS A 7 43.90 -1.61 35.89
C LYS A 7 42.51 -0.99 35.72
N PHE A 8 41.99 -0.37 36.78
CA PHE A 8 40.82 0.51 36.68
C PHE A 8 41.28 1.89 36.20
N GLY A 9 41.36 2.04 34.89
CA GLY A 9 41.75 3.29 34.26
C GLY A 9 40.87 3.58 33.07
N THR A 10 39.56 3.73 33.28
CA THR A 10 38.64 4.56 32.46
C THR A 10 37.28 4.66 33.15
N THR A 11 37.08 5.75 33.90
CA THR A 11 35.91 5.94 34.76
C THR A 11 35.10 7.14 34.29
N LEU A 12 33.78 7.00 34.24
CA LEU A 12 32.76 8.00 33.87
C LEU A 12 32.88 8.64 32.48
N ILE A 13 33.98 9.32 32.14
CA ILE A 13 34.11 10.08 30.89
C ILE A 13 34.03 9.19 29.65
N GLU A 14 34.66 8.01 29.68
CA GLU A 14 34.60 7.06 28.56
C GLU A 14 33.18 6.53 28.36
N MET A 15 32.48 6.19 29.45
CA MET A 15 31.08 5.76 29.39
C MET A 15 30.15 6.87 28.87
N VAL A 16 30.41 8.13 29.21
CA VAL A 16 29.65 9.29 28.67
C VAL A 16 29.88 9.45 27.17
N ILE A 17 31.13 9.31 26.69
CA ILE A 17 31.44 9.37 25.25
C ILE A 17 30.76 8.22 24.51
N VAL A 18 30.79 7.00 25.06
CA VAL A 18 30.16 5.83 24.45
C VAL A 18 28.64 6.03 24.35
N VAL A 19 27.98 6.48 25.41
CA VAL A 19 26.53 6.73 25.40
C VAL A 19 26.18 7.86 24.42
N ALA A 20 26.99 8.91 24.33
CA ALA A 20 26.78 10.00 23.37
C ALA A 20 26.91 9.50 21.91
N VAL A 21 27.91 8.68 21.60
CA VAL A 21 28.08 8.09 20.27
C VAL A 21 26.93 7.13 19.95
N ILE A 22 26.49 6.29 20.89
CA ILE A 22 25.34 5.39 20.70
C ILE A 22 24.07 6.19 20.43
N ALA A 23 23.81 7.28 21.17
CA ALA A 23 22.64 8.13 20.95
C ALA A 23 22.63 8.74 19.53
N ILE A 24 23.79 9.21 19.06
CA ILE A 24 23.95 9.73 17.69
C ILE A 24 23.67 8.63 16.65
N LEU A 25 24.23 7.43 16.84
CA LEU A 25 24.02 6.30 15.92
C LEU A 25 22.56 5.86 15.88
N VAL A 26 21.90 5.73 17.03
CA VAL A 26 20.48 5.36 17.12
C VAL A 26 19.61 6.40 16.39
N SER A 27 19.89 7.69 16.56
CA SER A 27 19.14 8.76 15.89
C SER A 27 19.23 8.68 14.35
N MET A 28 20.40 8.36 13.81
CA MET A 28 20.59 8.20 12.36
C MET A 28 19.85 6.98 11.82
N VAL A 29 19.86 5.86 12.54
CA VAL A 29 19.19 4.63 12.12
C VAL A 29 17.66 4.83 12.02
N VAL A 30 17.05 5.50 12.99
CA VAL A 30 15.59 5.77 12.98
C VAL A 30 15.18 6.68 11.81
N GLY A 31 16.01 7.68 11.47
CA GLY A 31 15.72 8.58 10.35
C GLY A 31 15.78 7.91 8.97
N VAL A 32 16.67 6.94 8.78
CA VAL A 32 16.84 6.22 7.50
C VAL A 32 15.72 5.21 7.27
N THR A 33 15.33 4.46 8.31
CA THR A 33 14.26 3.44 8.20
C THR A 33 12.92 4.04 7.75
N SER A 34 12.52 5.17 8.32
CA SER A 34 11.25 5.84 7.97
C SER A 34 11.15 6.30 6.50
N ARG A 35 12.29 6.68 5.88
CA ARG A 35 12.31 7.13 4.46
C ARG A 35 12.25 5.97 3.47
N ILE A 36 12.82 4.82 3.83
CA ILE A 36 12.78 3.61 3.01
C ILE A 36 11.34 3.09 2.91
N ASP A 37 10.60 3.13 4.02
CA ASP A 37 9.22 2.67 4.07
C ASP A 37 8.29 3.46 3.14
N LYS A 38 8.39 4.80 3.13
CA LYS A 38 7.55 5.64 2.25
C LYS A 38 7.75 5.31 0.77
N ARG A 39 9.01 5.26 0.32
CA ARG A 39 9.34 4.95 -1.10
C ARG A 39 8.92 3.54 -1.48
N SER A 40 9.08 2.58 -0.56
CA SER A 40 8.65 1.20 -0.77
C SER A 40 7.13 1.10 -0.96
N LYS A 41 6.37 1.80 -0.11
CA LYS A 41 4.90 1.88 -0.20
C LYS A 41 4.43 2.51 -1.50
N GLU A 42 4.97 3.67 -1.88
CA GLU A 42 4.62 4.33 -3.15
C GLU A 42 4.95 3.42 -4.37
N LYS A 43 6.10 2.74 -4.35
CA LYS A 43 6.47 1.78 -5.40
C LYS A 43 5.50 0.59 -5.44
N GLY A 44 5.10 0.06 -4.28
CA GLY A 44 4.10 -0.99 -4.17
C GLY A 44 2.75 -0.55 -4.75
N MET A 45 2.33 0.69 -4.45
CA MET A 45 1.09 1.26 -4.96
C MET A 45 1.09 1.37 -6.50
N ASN A 46 2.18 1.87 -7.08
CA ASN A 46 2.31 1.93 -8.54
C ASN A 46 2.27 0.54 -9.19
N ASN A 47 2.86 -0.48 -8.56
CA ASN A 47 2.77 -1.85 -9.06
C ASN A 47 1.32 -2.38 -9.04
N ILE A 48 0.57 -2.09 -7.97
CA ILE A 48 -0.86 -2.44 -7.88
C ILE A 48 -1.65 -1.75 -8.99
N PHE A 49 -1.41 -0.44 -9.24
CA PHE A 49 -2.06 0.27 -10.35
C PHE A 49 -1.72 -0.33 -11.70
N THR A 50 -0.48 -0.72 -11.95
CA THR A 50 -0.09 -1.38 -13.22
C THR A 50 -0.83 -2.70 -13.41
N LEU A 51 -0.91 -3.53 -12.37
CA LEU A 51 -1.59 -4.83 -12.43
C LEU A 51 -3.10 -4.68 -12.61
N LEU A 52 -3.73 -3.77 -11.86
CA LEU A 52 -5.16 -3.49 -11.99
C LEU A 52 -5.50 -2.81 -13.32
N GLY A 53 -4.67 -1.90 -13.80
CA GLY A 53 -4.81 -1.29 -15.12
C GLY A 53 -4.72 -2.34 -16.22
N GLY A 54 -3.77 -3.27 -16.14
CA GLY A 54 -3.71 -4.41 -17.05
C GLY A 54 -4.96 -5.29 -16.97
N ALA A 55 -5.45 -5.61 -15.77
CA ALA A 55 -6.65 -6.41 -15.59
C ALA A 55 -7.91 -5.72 -16.17
N LEU A 56 -8.03 -4.41 -15.96
CA LEU A 56 -9.08 -3.58 -16.56
C LEU A 56 -9.00 -3.55 -18.09
N GLN A 57 -7.79 -3.48 -18.64
CA GLN A 57 -7.57 -3.53 -20.09
C GLN A 57 -8.03 -4.88 -20.67
N GLU A 58 -7.62 -5.99 -20.07
CA GLU A 58 -8.04 -7.34 -20.47
C GLU A 58 -9.57 -7.52 -20.36
N TYR A 59 -10.18 -6.97 -19.30
CA TYR A 59 -11.63 -6.96 -19.15
C TYR A 59 -12.32 -6.18 -20.28
N TYR A 60 -11.79 -4.99 -20.62
CA TYR A 60 -12.32 -4.16 -21.71
C TYR A 60 -12.17 -4.84 -23.07
N GLU A 61 -11.03 -5.49 -23.33
CA GLU A 61 -10.80 -6.23 -24.57
C GLU A 61 -11.78 -7.39 -24.74
N TYR A 62 -12.18 -8.03 -23.63
CA TYR A 62 -13.15 -9.13 -23.66
C TYR A 62 -14.61 -8.65 -23.75
N THR A 63 -14.99 -7.61 -23.01
CA THR A 63 -16.40 -7.19 -22.85
C THR A 63 -16.78 -5.97 -23.70
N GLY A 64 -15.81 -5.22 -24.19
CA GLY A 64 -15.99 -3.94 -24.88
C GLY A 64 -16.36 -2.76 -23.97
N LYS A 65 -16.36 -2.93 -22.65
CA LYS A 65 -16.64 -1.86 -21.68
C LYS A 65 -15.86 -2.05 -20.39
N PHE A 66 -15.74 -1.01 -19.57
CA PHE A 66 -15.20 -1.13 -18.21
C PHE A 66 -16.31 -1.49 -17.21
N PRO A 67 -15.96 -2.09 -16.05
CA PRO A 67 -16.91 -2.33 -14.97
C PRO A 67 -17.68 -1.06 -14.61
N GLU A 68 -19.00 -1.16 -14.47
CA GLU A 68 -19.82 0.00 -14.16
C GLU A 68 -19.71 0.34 -12.67
N GLN A 69 -19.50 1.61 -12.37
CA GLN A 69 -19.54 2.12 -11.01
C GLN A 69 -20.93 2.74 -10.74
N PRO A 70 -21.65 2.31 -9.68
CA PRO A 70 -22.99 2.83 -9.40
C PRO A 70 -23.00 4.32 -9.04
N GLU A 71 -21.99 4.80 -8.33
CA GLU A 71 -21.91 6.17 -7.81
C GLU A 71 -20.47 6.63 -7.57
N LYS A 72 -20.24 7.94 -7.47
CA LYS A 72 -18.91 8.51 -7.17
C LYS A 72 -18.85 9.03 -5.73
N ASN A 73 -18.78 8.10 -4.79
CA ASN A 73 -18.72 8.44 -3.38
C ASN A 73 -17.63 7.63 -2.67
N PHE A 74 -16.61 8.32 -2.15
CA PHE A 74 -15.53 7.70 -1.40
C PHE A 74 -16.01 6.92 -0.16
N ALA A 75 -17.18 7.27 0.39
CA ALA A 75 -17.79 6.50 1.47
C ALA A 75 -18.09 5.04 1.07
N ASN A 76 -18.23 4.77 -0.23
CA ASN A 76 -18.54 3.46 -0.80
C ASN A 76 -17.34 2.81 -1.48
N ALA A 77 -16.11 3.29 -1.23
CA ALA A 77 -14.88 2.74 -1.81
C ALA A 77 -14.74 1.22 -1.61
N ALA A 78 -15.16 0.70 -0.45
CA ALA A 78 -15.22 -0.74 -0.19
C ALA A 78 -16.11 -1.48 -1.21
N ALA A 79 -17.36 -1.04 -1.36
CA ALA A 79 -18.29 -1.64 -2.31
C ALA A 79 -17.78 -1.52 -3.76
N HIS A 80 -17.19 -0.38 -4.14
CA HIS A 80 -16.58 -0.23 -5.47
C HIS A 80 -15.43 -1.22 -5.70
N SER A 81 -14.58 -1.42 -4.69
CA SER A 81 -13.46 -2.36 -4.73
C SER A 81 -13.94 -3.81 -4.88
N GLU A 82 -14.95 -4.21 -4.11
CA GLU A 82 -15.54 -5.56 -4.18
C GLU A 82 -16.20 -5.83 -5.53
N LEU A 83 -16.97 -4.86 -6.05
CA LEU A 83 -17.62 -4.94 -7.36
C LEU A 83 -16.56 -5.05 -8.46
N LEU A 84 -15.55 -4.19 -8.43
CA LEU A 84 -14.42 -4.23 -9.37
C LEU A 84 -13.78 -5.61 -9.37
N LEU A 85 -13.41 -6.14 -8.20
CA LEU A 85 -12.71 -7.42 -8.14
C LEU A 85 -13.59 -8.59 -8.59
N THR A 86 -14.89 -8.54 -8.31
CA THR A 86 -15.88 -9.53 -8.78
C THR A 86 -15.94 -9.55 -10.30
N GLU A 87 -16.09 -8.37 -10.91
CA GLU A 87 -16.12 -8.21 -12.37
C GLU A 87 -14.81 -8.66 -13.01
N LEU A 88 -13.67 -8.19 -12.50
CA LEU A 88 -12.36 -8.54 -13.04
C LEU A 88 -12.06 -10.05 -12.92
N ARG A 89 -12.52 -10.72 -11.85
CA ARG A 89 -12.37 -12.17 -11.68
C ARG A 89 -13.25 -12.98 -12.60
N SER A 90 -14.33 -12.42 -13.15
CA SER A 90 -15.20 -13.14 -14.10
C SER A 90 -14.46 -13.49 -15.40
N ILE A 91 -13.47 -12.67 -15.80
CA ILE A 91 -12.70 -12.85 -17.03
C ILE A 91 -11.37 -13.58 -16.74
N PRO A 92 -11.07 -14.70 -17.41
CA PRO A 92 -9.86 -15.48 -17.14
C PRO A 92 -8.54 -14.73 -17.31
N SER A 93 -8.39 -13.89 -18.34
CA SER A 93 -7.15 -13.13 -18.58
C SER A 93 -6.90 -12.07 -17.50
N SER A 94 -7.94 -11.31 -17.16
CA SER A 94 -7.91 -10.33 -16.07
C SER A 94 -7.60 -11.01 -14.72
N ARG A 95 -8.22 -12.15 -14.42
CA ARG A 95 -7.96 -12.92 -13.18
C ARG A 95 -6.48 -13.28 -13.02
N LYS A 96 -5.80 -13.70 -14.09
CA LYS A 96 -4.36 -14.04 -14.04
C LYS A 96 -3.49 -12.86 -13.63
N LEU A 97 -3.87 -11.63 -13.97
CA LEU A 97 -3.16 -10.42 -13.53
C LEU A 97 -3.44 -10.11 -12.06
N LEU A 98 -4.67 -10.34 -11.60
CA LEU A 98 -5.03 -10.21 -10.18
C LEU A 98 -4.29 -11.20 -9.29
N GLU A 99 -4.02 -12.42 -9.77
CA GLU A 99 -3.21 -13.42 -9.04
C GLU A 99 -1.75 -12.98 -8.81
N GLN A 100 -1.27 -11.97 -9.54
CA GLN A 100 0.05 -11.37 -9.32
C GLN A 100 0.04 -10.30 -8.23
N ILE A 101 -1.15 -9.83 -7.81
CA ILE A 101 -1.29 -8.92 -6.68
C ILE A 101 -1.05 -9.74 -5.41
N ASN A 102 -0.16 -9.24 -4.54
CA ASN A 102 0.13 -9.91 -3.29
C ASN A 102 -1.11 -9.97 -2.38
N ASP A 103 -1.42 -11.16 -1.85
CA ASP A 103 -2.53 -11.41 -0.94
C ASP A 103 -2.57 -10.46 0.27
N LEU A 104 -1.44 -9.86 0.65
CA LEU A 104 -1.37 -8.84 1.72
C LEU A 104 -2.24 -7.58 1.45
N PHE A 105 -2.50 -7.29 0.17
CA PHE A 105 -3.35 -6.17 -0.25
C PHE A 105 -4.80 -6.60 -0.46
N LEU A 106 -5.11 -7.89 -0.48
CA LEU A 106 -6.48 -8.39 -0.63
C LEU A 106 -7.00 -8.78 0.75
N LYS A 107 -7.99 -8.05 1.29
CA LYS A 107 -8.59 -8.38 2.58
C LYS A 107 -10.10 -8.37 2.44
N ASN A 108 -10.77 -9.32 3.06
CA ASN A 108 -12.21 -9.32 3.22
C ASN A 108 -12.49 -8.77 4.63
N LYS A 109 -12.79 -7.48 4.73
CA LYS A 109 -13.06 -6.79 6.00
C LYS A 109 -14.38 -6.03 5.99
N ALA A 110 -14.87 -5.62 4.83
CA ALA A 110 -16.03 -4.74 4.73
C ALA A 110 -17.36 -5.49 4.85
N GLY A 111 -17.43 -6.80 4.58
CA GLY A 111 -18.57 -7.58 5.07
C GLY A 111 -18.80 -8.96 4.47
N ALA A 112 -19.25 -9.86 5.35
CA ALA A 112 -19.85 -11.16 5.11
C ALA A 112 -18.97 -12.29 4.53
N VAL A 113 -19.16 -13.47 5.11
CA VAL A 113 -18.69 -14.75 4.56
C VAL A 113 -19.21 -14.83 3.11
N ASP A 114 -18.33 -15.01 2.13
CA ASP A 114 -18.59 -15.17 0.68
C ASP A 114 -18.58 -13.92 -0.22
N THR A 115 -18.20 -12.74 0.25
CA THR A 115 -17.93 -11.58 -0.63
C THR A 115 -16.51 -11.60 -1.21
N SER A 116 -16.35 -10.99 -2.39
CA SER A 116 -15.03 -10.72 -2.98
C SER A 116 -14.20 -9.84 -2.02
N PRO A 117 -12.89 -10.09 -1.86
CA PRO A 117 -12.06 -9.24 -1.01
C PRO A 117 -11.94 -7.83 -1.58
N GLU A 118 -11.71 -6.86 -0.70
CA GLU A 118 -11.36 -5.50 -1.09
C GLU A 118 -9.85 -5.37 -1.29
N ILE A 119 -9.45 -4.47 -2.20
CA ILE A 119 -8.05 -4.13 -2.43
C ILE A 119 -7.67 -2.98 -1.50
N TYR A 120 -6.64 -3.18 -0.69
CA TYR A 120 -6.08 -2.20 0.23
C TYR A 120 -4.80 -1.62 -0.35
N ASP A 121 -4.62 -0.32 -0.16
CA ASP A 121 -3.37 0.35 -0.40
C ASP A 121 -2.31 0.00 0.68
N PRO A 122 -1.04 0.40 0.48
CA PRO A 122 0.04 0.16 1.43
C PRO A 122 -0.08 0.90 2.78
N TRP A 123 -1.01 1.83 2.91
CA TRP A 123 -1.33 2.53 4.16
C TRP A 123 -2.51 1.90 4.90
N GLY A 124 -3.15 0.90 4.29
CA GLY A 124 -4.23 0.11 4.85
C GLY A 124 -5.60 0.74 4.67
N THR A 125 -5.75 1.61 3.68
CA THR A 125 -7.04 2.16 3.24
C THR A 125 -7.50 1.38 2.02
N VAL A 126 -8.81 1.18 1.86
CA VAL A 126 -9.34 0.53 0.65
C VAL A 126 -9.05 1.42 -0.54
N LEU A 127 -8.63 0.83 -1.66
CA LEU A 127 -8.46 1.49 -2.94
C LEU A 127 -9.82 1.73 -3.58
N ASP A 128 -10.07 2.97 -4.00
CA ASP A 128 -11.31 3.33 -4.70
C ASP A 128 -11.16 3.20 -6.22
N TYR A 129 -12.24 2.77 -6.87
CA TYR A 129 -12.36 2.65 -8.31
C TYR A 129 -13.36 3.68 -8.80
N ILE A 130 -12.94 4.56 -9.70
CA ILE A 130 -13.80 5.58 -10.28
C ILE A 130 -13.87 5.44 -11.80
N TYR A 131 -15.08 5.25 -12.33
CA TYR A 131 -15.32 5.23 -13.77
C TYR A 131 -16.57 6.00 -14.18
N VAL A 132 -16.42 6.83 -15.20
CA VAL A 132 -17.52 7.56 -15.84
C VAL A 132 -17.64 7.11 -17.26
N LYS A 133 -18.87 6.80 -17.69
CA LYS A 133 -19.12 6.56 -19.11
C LYS A 133 -18.70 7.79 -19.93
N GLY A 134 -17.71 7.60 -20.80
CA GLY A 134 -17.08 8.66 -21.59
C GLY A 134 -15.63 8.94 -21.22
N ASP A 135 -15.16 8.47 -20.06
CA ASP A 135 -13.73 8.47 -19.74
C ASP A 135 -13.00 7.44 -20.61
N THR A 136 -11.79 7.79 -21.06
CA THR A 136 -10.94 6.90 -21.86
C THR A 136 -10.51 5.66 -21.08
N PHE A 137 -10.30 5.81 -19.77
CA PHE A 137 -9.90 4.73 -18.87
C PHE A 137 -10.35 5.04 -17.44
N PRO A 138 -10.70 4.02 -16.62
CA PRO A 138 -11.03 4.22 -15.22
C PRO A 138 -9.86 4.76 -14.38
N LYS A 139 -10.18 5.45 -13.29
CA LYS A 139 -9.21 5.92 -12.31
C LYS A 139 -9.23 5.03 -11.08
N LEU A 140 -8.06 4.67 -10.61
CA LEU A 140 -7.83 3.99 -9.34
C LEU A 140 -7.25 5.01 -8.37
N ILE A 141 -7.79 5.12 -7.16
CA ILE A 141 -7.40 6.14 -6.18
C ILE A 141 -7.05 5.48 -4.84
N SER A 142 -5.89 5.85 -4.30
CA SER A 142 -5.48 5.55 -2.92
C SER A 142 -5.53 6.85 -2.11
N ALA A 143 -6.05 6.75 -0.88
CA ALA A 143 -6.08 7.85 0.09
C ALA A 143 -4.71 8.19 0.68
N GLY A 144 -3.63 7.53 0.23
CA GLY A 144 -2.28 7.86 0.62
C GLY A 144 -1.98 7.69 2.13
N PRO A 145 -0.87 8.30 2.58
CA PRO A 145 -0.44 8.27 3.98
C PRO A 145 -1.43 8.77 5.01
N ASP A 146 -2.24 9.79 4.70
CA ASP A 146 -3.18 10.39 5.65
C ASP A 146 -4.47 9.56 5.83
N LYS A 147 -4.74 8.66 4.87
CA LYS A 147 -5.90 7.75 4.83
C LYS A 147 -7.24 8.45 4.67
N VAL A 148 -7.24 9.67 4.14
CA VAL A 148 -8.42 10.49 3.94
C VAL A 148 -8.52 10.81 2.46
N PHE A 149 -9.57 10.31 1.80
CA PHE A 149 -9.81 10.67 0.40
C PHE A 149 -10.15 12.16 0.23
N GLY A 150 -9.74 12.73 -0.90
CA GLY A 150 -9.99 14.10 -1.30
C GLY A 150 -8.96 15.10 -0.79
N THR A 151 -7.84 14.63 -0.23
CA THR A 151 -6.73 15.45 0.25
C THR A 151 -5.60 15.53 -0.79
N ALA A 152 -4.55 16.28 -0.48
CA ALA A 152 -3.46 16.54 -1.43
C ALA A 152 -2.48 15.36 -1.61
N ASP A 153 -2.49 14.36 -0.73
CA ASP A 153 -1.65 13.17 -0.81
C ASP A 153 -2.33 11.96 -1.47
N ASP A 154 -3.59 12.11 -1.90
CA ASP A 154 -4.27 11.14 -2.76
C ASP A 154 -3.40 10.78 -3.96
N ILE A 155 -3.28 9.48 -4.21
CA ILE A 155 -2.51 8.95 -5.33
C ILE A 155 -3.48 8.32 -6.32
N SER A 156 -3.53 8.85 -7.54
CA SER A 156 -4.35 8.31 -8.63
C SER A 156 -3.51 7.58 -9.67
N SER A 157 -4.05 6.52 -10.27
CA SER A 157 -3.52 5.97 -11.52
C SER A 157 -3.58 7.04 -12.62
N LYS A 158 -2.43 7.32 -13.25
CA LYS A 158 -2.33 8.29 -14.34
C LYS A 158 -2.81 7.72 -15.66
#